data_AF-A0A1H3INI3-F1
#
_entry.id   AF-A0A1H3INI3-F1
#
_cell.length_a   1.000
_cell.length_b   1.000
_cell.length_c   1.000
_cell.angle_alpha   90.00
_cell.angle_beta   90.00
_cell.angle_gamma   90.00
#
_symmetry.space_group_name_H-M   'P 1'
#
loop_
_entity.id
_entity.type
_entity.pdbx_description
1 polymer ?
#
loop_
_entity_poly.entity_id
_entity_poly.type
_entity_poly.pdbx_seq_one_letter_code
_entity_poly.pdbx_strand_id
1 'polypeptide(L)'
;MTAYATLEDLQSRWRLLSADEQQRAATLLSDASVKIALACKQSGVAIDAADDLQSEALKSINCEMVKRAMMSPIDMPPVSNFAQTAGSYSESQTYVNPTGDLYMTLGEKKVLGIGTQKMGSIAPLIGGA
;
A
#
# COMPACT_ATOMS: atom_id res chain seq x y z
N MET A 1 -11.13 -1.85 11.57
CA MET A 1 -11.55 -1.35 10.25
C MET A 1 -11.78 -2.57 9.38
N THR A 2 -12.87 -2.65 8.62
CA THR A 2 -13.06 -3.77 7.69
C THR A 2 -12.10 -3.60 6.52
N ALA A 3 -11.35 -4.64 6.16
CA ALA A 3 -10.42 -4.59 5.05
C ALA A 3 -11.17 -4.46 3.71
N TYR A 4 -10.60 -3.71 2.76
CA TYR A 4 -11.14 -3.61 1.39
C TYR A 4 -10.96 -4.89 0.57
N ALA A 5 -10.12 -5.81 1.05
CA ALA A 5 -9.78 -7.05 0.37
C ALA A 5 -9.77 -8.19 1.39
N THR A 6 -10.15 -9.37 0.93
CA THR A 6 -10.16 -10.61 1.71
C THR A 6 -8.86 -11.39 1.54
N LEU A 7 -8.68 -12.43 2.36
CA LEU A 7 -7.57 -13.38 2.17
C LEU A 7 -7.65 -14.10 0.82
N GLU A 8 -8.86 -14.40 0.36
CA GLU A 8 -9.10 -15.04 -0.95
C GLU A 8 -8.69 -14.12 -2.10
N ASP A 9 -9.00 -12.81 -2.01
CA ASP A 9 -8.56 -11.81 -2.98
C ASP A 9 -7.02 -11.72 -3.04
N LEU A 10 -6.35 -11.84 -1.90
CA LEU A 10 -4.89 -11.82 -1.85
C LEU A 10 -4.29 -13.10 -2.43
N GLN A 11 -4.85 -14.26 -2.08
CA GLN A 11 -4.37 -15.56 -2.56
C GLN A 11 -4.57 -15.74 -4.06
N SER A 12 -5.71 -15.31 -4.59
CA SER A 12 -6.02 -15.37 -6.03
C SER A 12 -5.11 -14.49 -6.88
N ARG A 13 -4.64 -13.36 -6.33
CA ARG A 13 -3.76 -12.40 -7.04
C ARG A 13 -2.26 -12.68 -6.90
N TRP A 14 -1.86 -13.48 -5.91
CA TRP A 14 -0.45 -13.69 -5.60
C TRP A 14 -0.07 -15.17 -5.53
N ARG A 15 -0.42 -15.84 -4.44
CA ARG A 15 -0.19 -17.26 -4.21
C ARG A 15 -1.00 -17.75 -3.01
N LEU A 16 -1.13 -19.07 -2.89
CA LEU A 16 -1.63 -19.68 -1.66
C LEU A 16 -0.71 -19.37 -0.48
N LEU A 17 -1.31 -19.12 0.68
CA LEU A 17 -0.64 -18.75 1.92
C LEU A 17 -0.77 -19.89 2.93
N SER A 18 0.31 -20.17 3.68
CA SER A 18 0.26 -21.09 4.82
C SER A 18 -0.62 -20.53 5.95
N ALA A 19 -0.97 -21.34 6.94
CA ALA A 19 -1.80 -20.89 8.07
C ALA A 19 -1.19 -19.70 8.82
N ASP A 20 0.12 -19.73 9.09
CA ASP A 20 0.83 -18.63 9.74
C ASP A 20 0.84 -17.36 8.88
N GLU A 21 1.01 -17.53 7.57
CA GLU A 21 0.97 -16.43 6.61
C GLU A 21 -0.43 -15.82 6.50
N GLN A 22 -1.49 -16.63 6.58
CA GLN A 22 -2.87 -16.15 6.56
C GLN A 22 -3.19 -15.27 7.77
N GLN A 23 -2.76 -15.67 8.97
CA GLN A 23 -2.96 -14.87 10.18
C GLN A 23 -2.25 -13.52 10.08
N ARG A 24 -1.00 -13.51 9.58
CA ARG A 24 -0.25 -12.28 9.33
C ARG A 24 -0.92 -11.42 8.25
N ALA A 25 -1.33 -12.03 7.14
CA ALA A 25 -1.99 -11.35 6.03
C ALA A 25 -3.29 -10.67 6.46
N ALA A 26 -4.10 -11.33 7.30
CA ALA A 26 -5.34 -10.76 7.81
C ALA A 26 -5.11 -9.46 8.61
N THR A 27 -4.09 -9.46 9.48
CA THR A 27 -3.68 -8.25 10.22
C THR A 27 -3.22 -7.16 9.28
N LEU A 28 -2.33 -7.49 8.33
CA LEU A 28 -1.81 -6.52 7.36
C LEU A 28 -2.90 -5.94 6.45
N LEU A 29 -3.90 -6.73 6.05
CA LEU A 29 -5.06 -6.27 5.27
C LEU A 29 -5.90 -5.24 6.04
N SER A 30 -6.09 -5.45 7.34
CA SER A 30 -6.75 -4.48 8.22
C SER A 30 -5.92 -3.19 8.34
N ASP A 31 -4.62 -3.31 8.62
CA ASP A 31 -3.75 -2.14 8.79
C ASP A 31 -3.59 -1.32 7.50
N ALA A 32 -3.47 -2.00 6.36
CA ALA A 32 -3.43 -1.37 5.04
C ALA A 32 -4.74 -0.64 4.74
N SER A 33 -5.91 -1.20 5.10
CA SER A 33 -7.20 -0.52 4.94
C SER A 33 -7.27 0.80 5.73
N VAL A 34 -6.75 0.82 6.96
CA VAL A 34 -6.66 2.03 7.78
C VAL A 34 -5.74 3.07 7.12
N LYS A 35 -4.57 2.64 6.62
CA LYS A 35 -3.63 3.52 5.93
C LYS A 35 -4.23 4.14 4.67
N ILE A 36 -4.93 3.35 3.86
CA ILE A 36 -5.61 3.83 2.65
C ILE A 36 -6.70 4.83 3.04
N ALA A 37 -7.57 4.49 3.99
CA ALA A 37 -8.66 5.36 4.44
C ALA A 37 -8.13 6.70 4.98
N LEU A 38 -7.07 6.67 5.79
CA LEU A 38 -6.44 7.87 6.32
C LEU A 38 -5.85 8.74 5.21
N ALA A 39 -5.18 8.13 4.23
CA ALA A 39 -4.60 8.84 3.09
C ALA A 39 -5.68 9.50 2.21
N CYS A 40 -6.78 8.81 1.95
CA CYS A 40 -7.94 9.38 1.24
C CYS A 40 -8.52 10.57 2.03
N LYS A 41 -8.75 10.40 3.34
CA LYS A 41 -9.27 11.45 4.22
C LYS A 41 -8.38 12.69 4.22
N GLN A 42 -7.07 12.52 4.38
CA GLN A 42 -6.10 13.62 4.39
C GLN A 42 -6.02 14.34 3.03
N SER A 43 -6.29 13.63 1.94
CA SER A 43 -6.24 14.18 0.58
C SER A 43 -7.57 14.78 0.11
N GLY A 44 -8.62 14.70 0.94
CA GLY A 44 -9.98 15.09 0.58
C GLY A 44 -10.55 14.26 -0.57
N VAL A 45 -10.18 12.97 -0.64
CA VAL A 45 -10.77 11.99 -1.55
C VAL A 45 -11.91 11.31 -0.81
N ALA A 46 -13.14 11.45 -1.31
CA ALA A 46 -14.29 10.73 -0.79
C ALA A 46 -14.21 9.26 -1.21
N ILE A 47 -14.49 8.36 -0.27
CA ILE A 47 -14.67 6.93 -0.56
C ILE A 47 -16.17 6.70 -0.64
N ASP A 48 -16.64 6.30 -1.82
CA ASP A 48 -18.01 5.94 -2.12
C ASP A 48 -18.11 4.43 -2.32
N ALA A 49 -18.87 3.77 -1.45
CA ALA A 49 -19.09 2.33 -1.53
C ALA A 49 -20.01 1.93 -2.71
N ALA A 50 -20.72 2.89 -3.31
CA ALA A 50 -21.53 2.67 -4.51
C ALA A 50 -20.72 2.79 -5.82
N ASP A 51 -19.47 3.28 -5.75
CA ASP A 51 -18.57 3.30 -6.90
C ASP A 51 -17.81 1.97 -6.99
N ASP A 52 -18.28 1.11 -7.89
CA ASP A 52 -17.68 -0.21 -8.15
C ASP A 52 -16.22 -0.10 -8.62
N LEU A 53 -15.88 0.90 -9.44
CA LEU A 53 -14.52 1.08 -9.94
C LEU A 53 -13.58 1.52 -8.82
N GLN A 54 -14.03 2.42 -7.96
CA GLN A 54 -13.26 2.84 -6.79
C GLN A 54 -13.09 1.68 -5.81
N SER A 55 -14.13 0.89 -5.58
CA SER A 55 -14.10 -0.28 -4.70
C SER A 55 -13.12 -1.35 -5.20
N GLU A 56 -13.12 -1.64 -6.50
CA GLU A 56 -12.13 -2.54 -7.12
C GLU A 56 -10.70 -1.99 -7.03
N ALA A 57 -10.51 -0.68 -7.22
CA ALA A 57 -9.22 -0.04 -7.06
C ALA A 57 -8.71 -0.15 -5.61
N LEU A 58 -9.55 0.15 -4.61
CA LEU A 58 -9.23 0.03 -3.20
C LEU A 58 -8.86 -1.39 -2.82
N LYS A 59 -9.61 -2.38 -3.29
CA LYS A 59 -9.32 -3.81 -3.10
C LYS A 59 -7.97 -4.19 -3.70
N SER A 60 -7.72 -3.82 -4.96
CA SER A 60 -6.46 -4.12 -5.65
C SER A 60 -5.24 -3.49 -4.96
N ILE A 61 -5.36 -2.22 -4.55
CA ILE A 61 -4.29 -1.49 -3.84
C ILE A 61 -4.03 -2.13 -2.47
N ASN A 62 -5.09 -2.50 -1.75
CA ASN A 62 -4.96 -3.16 -0.45
C ASN A 62 -4.17 -4.48 -0.57
N CYS A 63 -4.51 -5.33 -1.55
CA CYS A 63 -3.76 -6.56 -1.82
C CYS A 63 -2.30 -6.30 -2.19
N GLU A 64 -2.02 -5.33 -3.06
CA GLU A 64 -0.66 -5.02 -3.51
C GLU A 64 0.22 -4.43 -2.39
N MET A 65 -0.35 -3.64 -1.49
CA MET A 65 0.33 -3.17 -0.27
C MET A 65 0.75 -4.36 0.61
N VAL A 66 -0.18 -5.27 0.90
CA VAL A 66 0.08 -6.42 1.78
C VAL A 66 1.07 -7.39 1.14
N LYS A 67 0.92 -7.68 -0.16
CA LYS A 67 1.87 -8.49 -0.93
C LYS A 67 3.30 -7.96 -0.79
N ARG A 68 3.51 -6.65 -0.98
CA ARG A 68 4.84 -6.02 -0.82
C ARG A 68 5.39 -6.10 0.61
N ALA A 69 4.54 -6.01 1.62
CA ALA A 69 4.96 -6.17 3.01
C ALA A 69 5.34 -7.62 3.32
N MET A 70 4.59 -8.60 2.79
CA MET A 70 4.83 -10.02 3.02
C MET A 70 6.00 -10.59 2.21
N MET A 71 6.37 -9.98 1.09
CA MET A 71 7.58 -10.34 0.34
C MET A 71 8.88 -9.96 1.07
N SER A 72 8.79 -9.15 2.12
CA SER A 72 9.94 -8.80 2.94
C SER A 72 10.30 -9.95 3.89
N PRO A 73 11.56 -10.44 3.87
CA PRO A 73 12.00 -11.51 4.75
C PRO A 73 11.99 -11.05 6.21
N ILE A 74 11.33 -11.83 7.08
CA ILE A 74 11.13 -11.51 8.50
C ILE A 74 12.42 -11.74 9.31
N ASP A 75 13.20 -12.74 8.90
CA ASP A 75 14.37 -13.24 9.66
C ASP A 75 15.71 -12.67 9.16
N MET A 76 15.68 -11.73 8.21
CA MET A 76 16.89 -11.04 7.76
C MET A 76 17.02 -9.69 8.45
N PRO A 77 18.24 -9.29 8.88
CA PRO A 77 18.52 -7.90 9.24
C PRO A 77 18.05 -6.98 8.10
N PRO A 78 17.65 -5.73 8.38
CA PRO A 78 17.24 -4.78 7.35
C PRO A 78 18.44 -4.42 6.45
N VAL A 79 18.72 -5.26 5.46
CA VAL A 79 19.72 -5.04 4.41
C VAL A 79 19.00 -4.56 3.16
N SER A 80 19.38 -3.37 2.68
CA SER A 80 18.80 -2.78 1.47
C SER A 80 19.33 -3.43 0.19
N ASN A 81 20.54 -3.98 0.22
CA ASN A 81 21.21 -4.62 -0.89
C ASN A 81 21.96 -5.86 -0.41
N PHE A 82 21.90 -6.92 -1.22
CA PHE A 82 22.67 -8.14 -1.01
C PHE A 82 23.58 -8.37 -2.21
N ALA A 83 24.88 -8.51 -1.97
CA ALA A 83 25.86 -8.82 -2.99
C ALA A 83 26.62 -10.08 -2.59
N GLN A 84 26.62 -11.09 -3.45
CA GLN A 84 27.42 -12.31 -3.28
C GLN A 84 28.42 -12.42 -4.43
N THR A 85 29.69 -12.58 -4.09
CA THR A 85 30.76 -12.80 -5.06
C THR A 85 31.26 -14.24 -4.91
N ALA A 86 31.08 -15.04 -5.96
CA ALA A 86 31.60 -16.40 -6.05
C ALA A 86 32.59 -16.48 -7.22
N GLY A 87 33.87 -16.27 -6.95
CA GLY A 87 34.92 -16.27 -7.98
C GLY A 87 34.75 -15.12 -8.99
N SER A 88 34.61 -15.44 -10.27
CA SER A 88 34.42 -14.47 -11.37
C SER A 88 32.98 -13.99 -11.55
N TYR A 89 32.04 -14.50 -10.76
CA TYR A 89 30.63 -14.14 -10.85
C TYR A 89 30.23 -13.31 -9.63
N SER A 90 29.61 -12.17 -9.90
CA SER A 90 29.01 -11.29 -8.89
C SER A 90 27.52 -11.23 -9.15
N GLU A 91 26.72 -11.53 -8.13
CA GLU A 91 25.27 -11.35 -8.15
C GLU A 91 24.89 -10.26 -7.14
N SER A 92 24.19 -9.23 -7.62
CA SER A 92 23.66 -8.14 -6.80
C SER A 92 22.14 -8.14 -6.84
N GLN A 93 21.50 -8.26 -5.68
CA GLN A 93 20.06 -8.14 -5.51
C GLN A 93 19.73 -6.90 -4.67
N THR A 94 18.76 -6.10 -5.12
CA THR A 94 18.26 -4.91 -4.41
C THR A 94 16.84 -5.18 -3.92
N TYR A 95 16.61 -4.99 -2.62
CA TYR A 95 15.29 -5.17 -2.02
C TYR A 95 14.50 -3.86 -2.04
N VAL A 96 13.28 -3.92 -2.56
CA VAL A 96 12.39 -2.74 -2.67
C VAL A 96 11.72 -2.38 -1.33
N ASN A 97 11.54 -3.37 -0.44
CA ASN A 97 10.94 -3.18 0.88
C ASN A 97 11.59 -4.10 1.94
N PRO A 98 12.81 -3.80 2.42
CA PRO A 98 13.54 -4.66 3.36
C PRO A 98 12.95 -4.67 4.79
N THR A 99 12.09 -3.71 5.13
CA THR A 99 11.47 -3.60 6.46
C THR A 99 10.06 -4.22 6.52
N GLY A 100 9.45 -4.51 5.36
CA GLY A 100 8.08 -5.00 5.28
C GLY A 100 7.04 -3.91 5.56
N ASP A 101 7.38 -2.65 5.31
CA ASP A 101 6.50 -1.53 5.55
C ASP A 101 5.29 -1.53 4.61
N LEU A 102 4.13 -1.09 5.13
CA LEU A 102 2.94 -0.85 4.33
C LEU A 102 2.97 0.56 3.74
N TYR A 103 3.09 0.65 2.42
CA TYR A 103 3.10 1.91 1.67
C TYR A 103 2.31 1.82 0.35
N MET A 104 1.74 2.95 -0.07
CA MET A 104 1.21 3.12 -1.43
C MET A 104 2.26 3.73 -2.35
N THR A 105 2.37 3.20 -3.55
CA THR A 105 3.17 3.78 -4.64
C THR A 105 2.53 5.07 -5.15
N LEU A 106 3.31 5.86 -5.89
CA LEU A 106 2.79 7.07 -6.55
C LEU A 106 1.70 6.74 -7.59
N GLY A 107 1.81 5.60 -8.29
CA GLY A 107 0.82 5.16 -9.26
C GLY A 107 -0.53 4.86 -8.61
N GLU A 108 -0.52 4.13 -7.49
CA GLU A 108 -1.74 3.80 -6.74
C GLU A 108 -2.40 5.04 -6.14
N LYS A 109 -1.60 5.97 -5.60
CA LYS A 109 -2.10 7.28 -5.15
C LYS A 109 -2.80 8.02 -6.28
N LYS A 110 -2.21 8.05 -7.48
CA LYS A 110 -2.83 8.68 -8.67
C LYS A 110 -4.15 8.01 -9.06
N VAL A 111 -4.24 6.68 -9.01
CA VAL A 111 -5.48 5.94 -9.28
C VAL A 111 -6.59 6.36 -8.31
N LEU A 112 -6.27 6.58 -7.03
CA LEU A 112 -7.21 7.09 -6.03
C LEU A 112 -7.43 8.62 -6.09
N GLY A 113 -6.83 9.33 -7.04
CA GLY A 113 -6.91 10.80 -7.12
C GLY A 113 -6.11 11.55 -6.05
N ILE A 114 -5.26 10.85 -5.29
CA ILE A 114 -4.37 11.41 -4.27
C ILE A 114 -3.16 12.06 -4.93
N GLY A 115 -2.81 13.28 -4.48
CA GLY A 115 -1.67 14.03 -5.02
C GLY A 115 -1.92 14.71 -6.36
N THR A 116 -3.20 14.85 -6.74
CA THR A 116 -3.62 15.70 -7.87
C THR A 116 -3.51 17.18 -7.49
N GLN A 117 -3.10 18.03 -8.43
CA GLN A 117 -3.02 19.47 -8.20
C GLN A 117 -4.44 20.03 -7.99
N LYS A 118 -4.65 20.74 -6.87
CA LYS A 118 -5.89 21.47 -6.57
C LYS A 118 -5.57 22.95 -6.49
N MET A 119 -6.35 23.78 -7.17
CA MET A 119 -6.25 25.25 -7.10
C MET A 119 -7.49 25.79 -6.39
N GLY A 120 -7.28 26.57 -5.33
CA GLY A 120 -8.33 27.28 -4.62
C GLY A 120 -8.01 28.76 -4.52
N SER A 121 -9.04 29.60 -4.54
CA SER A 121 -8.92 31.03 -4.25
C SER A 121 -9.46 31.32 -2.85
N ILE A 122 -8.71 32.05 -2.04
CA ILE A 122 -9.21 32.59 -0.77
C ILE A 122 -9.52 34.06 -1.02
N ALA A 123 -10.77 34.47 -0.73
CA ALA A 123 -11.13 35.88 -0.81
C ALA A 123 -10.41 36.65 0.30
N PRO A 124 -9.78 37.81 0.01
CA PRO A 124 -9.21 38.65 1.05
C PRO A 124 -10.32 39.16 1.96
N LEU A 125 -10.07 39.13 3.27
CA LEU A 125 -10.96 39.73 4.25
C LEU A 125 -10.84 41.26 4.13
N ILE A 126 -11.85 41.91 3.56
CA ILE A 126 -11.90 43.38 3.42
C ILE A 126 -12.89 43.92 4.46
N GLY A 127 -12.35 44.58 5.49
CA GLY A 127 -13.13 45.32 6.50
C GLY A 127 -13.19 44.64 7.87
N GLY A 128 -12.37 45.10 8.81
CA GLY A 128 -12.59 44.91 10.24
C GLY A 128 -13.25 46.18 10.81
N ALA A 129 -14.31 46.00 11.59
CA ALA A 129 -14.84 47.05 12.47
C ALA A 129 -14.00 47.14 13.75
#